data_AF-A0A519UUF7-F1
#
_entry.id   AF-A0A519UUF7-F1
#
_cell.length_a   1.000
_cell.length_b   1.000
_cell.length_c   1.000
_cell.angle_alpha   90.00
_cell.angle_beta   90.00
_cell.angle_gamma   90.00
#
_symmetry.space_group_name_H-M   'P 1'
#
loop_
_entity.id
_entity.type
_entity.pdbx_description
1 polymer ?
#
loop_
_entity_poly.entity_id
_entity_poly.type
_entity_poly.pdbx_seq_one_letter_code
_entity_poly.pdbx_strand_id
1 'polypeptide(L)'
;MNVYLAEFIGTGLMILLGNGVVANVVLKDTKGNSSGWIVITTAWALAVFVGVVVAGPYSGAHLNPIVSLGLAIAHKFDWALLPGYAAAQLGGAMTGSLLVWLIYKDHFDATEDQGLKAAPFATGPAIRNNISN
;
A
#
# COMPACT_ATOMS: atom_id res chain seq x y z
N MET A 1 -13.43 12.86 12.95
CA MET A 1 -12.00 12.55 12.74
C MET A 1 -11.41 13.63 11.84
N ASN A 2 -10.17 14.07 12.09
CA ASN A 2 -9.47 15.04 11.22
C ASN A 2 -9.22 14.40 9.83
N VAL A 3 -9.38 15.17 8.74
CA VAL A 3 -9.15 14.71 7.36
C VAL A 3 -7.77 14.06 7.17
N TYR A 4 -6.73 14.64 7.76
CA TYR A 4 -5.36 14.11 7.68
C TYR A 4 -5.21 12.81 8.45
N LEU A 5 -5.87 12.67 9.61
CA LEU A 5 -5.85 11.43 10.37
C LEU A 5 -6.61 10.31 9.63
N ALA A 6 -7.71 10.65 8.96
CA ALA A 6 -8.46 9.71 8.14
C ALA A 6 -7.62 9.19 6.95
N GLU A 7 -6.92 10.08 6.25
CA GLU A 7 -6.01 9.72 5.16
C GLU A 7 -4.82 8.88 5.66
N PHE A 8 -4.23 9.25 6.80
CA PHE A 8 -3.15 8.47 7.42
C PHE A 8 -3.60 7.04 7.77
N ILE A 9 -4.72 6.89 8.47
CA ILE A 9 -5.24 5.58 8.87
C ILE A 9 -5.68 4.77 7.64
N GLY A 10 -6.41 5.39 6.72
CA GLY A 10 -6.89 4.74 5.50
C GLY A 10 -5.75 4.22 4.63
N THR A 11 -4.74 5.04 4.35
CA THR A 11 -3.56 4.62 3.58
C THR A 11 -2.75 3.58 4.36
N GLY A 12 -2.60 3.74 5.67
CA GLY A 12 -1.90 2.77 6.51
C GLY A 12 -2.54 1.38 6.49
N LEU A 13 -3.87 1.30 6.60
CA LEU A 13 -4.60 0.04 6.50
C LEU A 13 -4.51 -0.57 5.09
N MET A 14 -4.70 0.23 4.05
CA MET A 14 -4.60 -0.21 2.66
C MET A 14 -3.21 -0.82 2.39
N ILE A 15 -2.14 -0.14 2.82
CA ILE A 15 -0.76 -0.62 2.62
C ILE A 15 -0.45 -1.82 3.50
N LEU A 16 -0.87 -1.82 4.77
CA LEU A 16 -0.69 -2.97 5.67
C LEU A 16 -1.30 -4.25 5.09
N LEU A 17 -2.53 -4.17 4.58
CA LEU A 17 -3.24 -5.32 4.03
C LEU A 17 -2.72 -5.70 2.63
N GLY A 18 -2.51 -4.72 1.76
CA GLY A 18 -2.02 -4.91 0.40
C GLY A 18 -0.60 -5.48 0.37
N ASN A 19 0.35 -4.84 1.05
CA ASN A 19 1.72 -5.35 1.12
C ASN A 19 1.80 -6.61 1.99
N GLY A 20 0.92 -6.74 2.99
CA GLY A 20 0.80 -7.93 3.83
C GLY A 20 0.45 -9.19 3.04
N VAL A 21 -0.47 -9.11 2.07
CA VAL A 21 -0.74 -10.27 1.19
C VAL A 21 0.44 -10.58 0.27
N VAL A 22 1.15 -9.57 -0.24
CA VAL A 22 2.33 -9.80 -1.06
C VAL A 22 3.38 -10.54 -0.22
N ALA A 23 3.69 -10.05 0.98
CA ALA A 23 4.59 -10.72 1.92
C ALA A 23 4.14 -12.16 2.22
N ASN A 24 2.85 -12.37 2.49
CA ASN A 24 2.30 -13.71 2.73
C ASN A 24 2.45 -14.66 1.54
N VAL A 25 2.38 -14.17 0.30
CA VAL A 25 2.44 -15.02 -0.88
C VAL A 25 3.88 -15.28 -1.33
N VAL A 26 4.78 -14.31 -1.17
CA VAL A 26 6.13 -14.37 -1.76
C VAL A 26 7.23 -14.77 -0.79
N LEU A 27 7.08 -14.49 0.52
CA LEU A 27 8.13 -14.81 1.49
C LEU A 27 8.12 -16.29 1.86
N LYS A 28 9.29 -16.81 2.17
CA LYS A 28 9.50 -18.22 2.54
C LYS A 28 8.77 -18.56 3.84
N ASP A 29 8.29 -19.81 3.91
CA ASP A 29 7.68 -20.43 5.10
C ASP A 29 6.42 -19.74 5.64
N THR A 30 5.85 -18.78 4.90
CA THR A 30 4.51 -18.29 5.18
C THR A 30 3.47 -19.35 4.84
N LYS A 31 2.32 -19.32 5.51
CA LYS A 31 1.22 -20.27 5.21
C LYS A 31 0.57 -20.02 3.86
N GLY A 32 0.67 -18.80 3.33
CA GLY A 32 0.21 -18.45 1.99
C GLY A 32 1.27 -18.55 0.90
N ASN A 33 2.48 -19.06 1.19
CA ASN A 33 3.56 -19.07 0.21
C ASN A 33 3.12 -19.76 -1.09
N SER A 34 3.44 -19.15 -2.22
CA SER A 34 3.13 -19.66 -3.56
C SER A 34 1.63 -19.85 -3.86
N SER A 35 0.74 -19.13 -3.15
CA SER A 35 -0.71 -19.16 -3.44
C SER A 35 -1.11 -18.44 -4.75
N GLY A 36 -0.15 -17.78 -5.42
CA GLY A 36 -0.33 -17.22 -6.76
C GLY A 36 -0.98 -15.83 -6.81
N TRP A 37 -1.05 -15.31 -8.04
CA TRP A 37 -1.41 -13.91 -8.31
C TRP A 37 -2.86 -13.57 -7.95
N ILE A 38 -3.79 -14.54 -8.06
CA ILE A 38 -5.20 -14.32 -7.76
C ILE A 38 -5.44 -13.95 -6.29
N VAL A 39 -4.65 -14.51 -5.37
CA VAL A 39 -4.72 -14.16 -3.93
C VAL A 39 -4.23 -12.74 -3.71
N ILE A 40 -3.11 -12.37 -4.34
CA ILE A 40 -2.55 -11.01 -4.25
C ILE A 40 -3.57 -9.98 -4.74
N THR A 41 -4.13 -10.15 -5.94
CA THR A 41 -5.02 -9.14 -6.52
C THR A 41 -6.38 -9.06 -5.83
N THR A 42 -6.94 -10.19 -5.41
CA THR A 42 -8.18 -10.21 -4.64
C THR A 42 -7.99 -9.49 -3.30
N ALA A 43 -6.93 -9.80 -2.56
CA ALA A 43 -6.67 -9.16 -1.28
C ALA A 43 -6.30 -7.68 -1.42
N TRP A 44 -5.60 -7.27 -2.47
CA TRP A 44 -5.39 -5.84 -2.76
C TRP A 44 -6.69 -5.09 -3.03
N ALA A 45 -7.62 -5.68 -3.79
CA ALA A 45 -8.94 -5.07 -4.00
C ALA A 45 -9.69 -4.88 -2.67
N LEU A 46 -9.63 -5.87 -1.78
CA LEU A 46 -10.21 -5.77 -0.43
C LEU A 46 -9.46 -4.77 0.46
N ALA A 47 -8.14 -4.67 0.35
CA ALA A 47 -7.33 -3.69 1.09
C ALA A 47 -7.70 -2.24 0.71
N VAL A 48 -7.87 -1.97 -0.58
CA VAL A 48 -8.38 -0.68 -1.07
C VAL A 48 -9.79 -0.42 -0.54
N PHE A 49 -10.68 -1.41 -0.61
CA PHE A 49 -12.03 -1.29 -0.07
C PHE A 49 -12.03 -0.92 1.43
N VAL A 50 -11.22 -1.59 2.25
CA VAL A 50 -11.08 -1.27 3.67
C VAL A 50 -10.61 0.17 3.88
N GLY A 51 -9.57 0.60 3.17
CA GLY A 51 -9.08 1.97 3.24
C GLY A 51 -10.17 3.00 2.92
N VAL A 52 -10.94 2.75 1.85
CA VAL A 52 -12.04 3.62 1.41
C VAL A 52 -13.18 3.67 2.42
N VAL A 53 -13.61 2.51 2.94
CA VAL A 53 -14.70 2.45 3.94
C VAL A 53 -14.33 3.19 5.22
N VAL A 54 -13.07 3.09 5.65
CA VAL A 54 -12.61 3.74 6.89
C VAL A 54 -12.42 5.25 6.71
N ALA A 55 -11.79 5.68 5.62
CA ALA A 55 -11.44 7.10 5.43
C ALA A 55 -12.54 7.92 4.73
N GLY A 56 -13.39 7.27 3.95
CA GLY A 56 -14.37 7.89 3.04
C GLY A 56 -15.30 8.89 3.72
N PRO A 57 -15.96 8.54 4.85
CA PRO A 57 -16.86 9.44 5.55
C PRO A 57 -16.22 10.74 6.08
N TYR A 58 -14.88 10.81 6.12
CA TYR A 58 -14.16 11.90 6.77
C TYR A 58 -13.31 12.73 5.80
N SER A 59 -12.73 12.11 4.77
CA SER A 59 -11.69 12.74 3.94
C SER A 59 -11.96 12.68 2.43
N GLY A 60 -12.97 11.91 2.01
CA GLY A 60 -13.16 11.54 0.61
C GLY A 60 -12.34 10.31 0.18
N ALA A 61 -11.49 9.77 1.07
CA ALA A 61 -10.64 8.60 0.83
C ALA A 61 -9.81 8.70 -0.45
N HIS A 62 -8.94 9.70 -0.52
CA HIS A 62 -8.01 9.82 -1.64
C HIS A 62 -6.94 8.73 -1.56
N LEU A 63 -6.41 8.51 -0.34
CA LEU A 63 -5.45 7.48 0.05
C LEU A 63 -4.14 7.44 -0.74
N ASN A 64 -3.96 8.40 -1.66
CA ASN A 64 -2.91 8.44 -2.64
C ASN A 64 -2.66 9.91 -3.07
N PRO A 65 -1.39 10.38 -3.05
CA PRO A 65 -1.06 11.75 -3.43
C PRO A 65 -1.45 12.09 -4.87
N ILE A 66 -1.33 11.14 -5.78
CA ILE A 66 -1.65 11.32 -7.21
C ILE A 66 -3.16 11.42 -7.43
N VAL A 67 -3.96 10.68 -6.66
CA VAL A 67 -5.43 10.84 -6.69
C VAL A 67 -5.82 12.23 -6.20
N SER A 68 -5.20 12.69 -5.11
CA SER A 68 -5.43 14.03 -4.55
C SER A 68 -5.05 15.12 -5.56
N LEU A 69 -3.90 14.97 -6.23
CA LEU A 69 -3.46 15.88 -7.29
C LEU A 69 -4.43 15.88 -8.48
N GLY A 70 -4.87 14.70 -8.93
CA GLY A 70 -5.84 14.57 -10.03
C GLY A 70 -7.17 15.26 -9.72
N LEU A 71 -7.67 15.13 -8.49
CA LEU A 71 -8.88 15.83 -8.04
C LEU A 71 -8.66 17.35 -7.94
N ALA A 72 -7.47 17.80 -7.53
CA ALA A 72 -7.13 19.22 -7.49
C ALA A 72 -7.08 19.84 -8.89
N ILE A 73 -6.47 19.14 -9.85
CA ILE A 73 -6.45 19.54 -11.28
C ILE A 73 -7.87 19.60 -11.85
N ALA A 74 -8.74 18.66 -11.46
CA ALA A 74 -10.14 18.64 -11.87
C ALA A 74 -11.04 19.65 -11.14
N HIS A 75 -10.48 20.54 -10.30
CA HIS A 75 -11.21 21.48 -9.45
C HIS A 75 -12.24 20.82 -8.50
N LYS A 76 -11.98 19.58 -8.10
CA LYS A 76 -12.81 18.79 -7.15
C LYS A 76 -12.19 18.69 -5.76
N PHE A 77 -11.01 19.28 -5.55
CA PHE A 77 -10.29 19.28 -4.28
C PHE A 77 -9.47 20.56 -4.14
N ASP A 78 -9.36 21.08 -2.92
CA ASP A 78 -8.61 22.30 -2.64
C ASP A 78 -7.09 22.03 -2.70
N TRP A 79 -6.41 22.80 -3.55
CA TRP A 79 -4.95 22.76 -3.70
C TRP A 79 -4.21 23.03 -2.38
N ALA A 80 -4.77 23.84 -1.49
CA ALA A 80 -4.15 24.15 -0.21
C ALA A 80 -4.05 22.93 0.73
N LEU A 81 -4.95 21.95 0.57
CA LEU A 81 -4.98 20.73 1.39
C LEU A 81 -4.04 19.64 0.87
N LEU A 82 -3.64 19.71 -0.42
CA LEU A 82 -2.84 18.70 -1.09
C LEU A 82 -1.54 18.34 -0.36
N PRO A 83 -0.69 19.29 0.11
CA PRO A 83 0.54 18.93 0.80
C PRO A 83 0.29 18.17 2.10
N GLY A 84 -0.75 18.55 2.84
CA GLY A 84 -1.14 17.89 4.08
C GLY A 84 -1.70 16.47 3.85
N TYR A 85 -2.52 16.30 2.81
CA TYR A 85 -2.99 14.97 2.39
C TYR A 85 -1.81 14.08 1.98
N ALA A 86 -0.89 14.59 1.15
CA ALA A 86 0.28 13.84 0.71
C ALA A 86 1.17 13.42 1.89
N ALA A 87 1.43 14.32 2.85
CA ALA A 87 2.20 14.00 4.04
C ALA A 87 1.51 12.92 4.91
N ALA A 88 0.19 13.03 5.10
CA ALA A 88 -0.60 12.04 5.84
C ALA A 88 -0.60 10.66 5.16
N GLN A 89 -0.82 10.61 3.85
CA GLN A 89 -0.82 9.38 3.06
C GLN A 89 0.56 8.71 3.07
N LEU A 90 1.63 9.48 2.89
CA LEU A 90 3.00 8.97 2.96
C LEU A 90 3.32 8.43 4.36
N GLY A 91 2.97 9.17 5.42
CA GLY A 91 3.14 8.70 6.80
C GLY A 91 2.35 7.42 7.09
N GLY A 92 1.12 7.33 6.58
CA GLY A 92 0.28 6.14 6.66
C GLY A 92 0.92 4.95 5.94
N ALA A 93 1.37 5.15 4.70
CA ALA A 93 2.04 4.13 3.90
C ALA A 93 3.34 3.63 4.55
N MET A 94 4.17 4.52 5.09
CA MET A 94 5.38 4.17 5.84
C MET A 94 5.03 3.33 7.08
N THR A 95 3.99 3.72 7.82
CA THR A 95 3.53 2.99 9.02
C THR A 95 3.02 1.60 8.64
N GLY A 96 2.15 1.50 7.62
CA GLY A 96 1.64 0.23 7.12
C GLY A 96 2.76 -0.70 6.65
N SER A 97 3.74 -0.16 5.94
CA SER A 97 4.90 -0.92 5.45
C SER A 97 5.80 -1.42 6.59
N LEU A 98 6.05 -0.57 7.59
CA LEU A 98 6.80 -0.95 8.79
C LEU A 98 6.09 -2.10 9.53
N LEU A 99 4.78 -2.03 9.67
CA LEU A 99 3.98 -3.07 10.31
C LEU A 99 4.03 -4.39 9.54
N VAL A 100 4.01 -4.37 8.20
CA VAL A 100 4.22 -5.58 7.39
C VAL A 100 5.58 -6.20 7.69
N TRP A 101 6.64 -5.40 7.72
CA TRP A 101 7.97 -5.89 8.04
C TRP A 101 8.03 -6.50 9.45
N LEU A 102 7.41 -5.86 10.45
CA LEU A 102 7.37 -6.37 11.82
C LEU A 102 6.60 -7.70 11.92
N ILE A 103 5.44 -7.80 11.28
CA ILE A 103 4.59 -9.01 11.33
C ILE A 103 5.26 -10.20 10.65
N TYR A 104 5.97 -9.95 9.54
CA TYR A 104 6.63 -10.99 8.75
C TYR A 104 8.13 -11.07 9.01
N LYS A 105 8.65 -10.51 10.11
CA LYS A 105 10.09 -10.34 10.37
C LYS A 105 10.88 -11.64 10.19
N ASP A 106 10.40 -12.73 10.78
CA ASP A 106 11.08 -14.03 10.71
C ASP A 106 11.05 -14.61 9.28
N HIS A 107 9.96 -14.39 8.53
CA HIS A 107 9.85 -14.78 7.13
C HIS A 107 10.78 -13.96 6.23
N PHE A 108 10.96 -12.67 6.52
CA PHE A 108 11.95 -11.83 5.85
C PHE A 108 13.37 -12.31 6.14
N ASP A 109 13.67 -12.75 7.37
CA ASP A 109 14.99 -13.27 7.72
C ASP A 109 15.26 -14.63 7.07
N ALA A 110 14.25 -15.52 7.03
CA ALA A 110 14.35 -16.85 6.43
C ALA A 110 14.41 -16.86 4.90
N THR A 111 13.88 -15.83 4.25
CA THR A 111 13.96 -15.66 2.79
C THR A 111 15.38 -15.20 2.41
N GLU A 112 16.02 -15.80 1.40
CA GLU A 112 17.37 -15.36 0.95
C GLU A 112 17.29 -14.42 -0.26
N ASP A 113 16.32 -14.65 -1.15
CA ASP A 113 16.12 -13.87 -2.37
C ASP A 113 15.75 -12.42 -2.06
N GLN A 114 16.59 -11.48 -2.52
CA GLN A 114 16.41 -10.06 -2.27
C GLN A 114 15.22 -9.46 -3.04
N GLY A 115 14.90 -10.01 -4.20
CA GLY A 115 13.73 -9.62 -4.99
C GLY A 115 12.43 -9.94 -4.26
N LEU A 116 12.35 -11.12 -3.65
CA LEU A 116 11.19 -11.52 -2.83
C LEU A 116 11.06 -10.68 -1.55
N LYS A 117 12.18 -10.26 -0.94
CA LYS A 117 12.15 -9.30 0.19
C LYS A 117 11.70 -7.91 -0.24
N ALA A 118 12.09 -7.48 -1.43
CA ALA A 118 11.71 -6.17 -1.96
C ALA A 118 10.26 -6.14 -2.46
N ALA A 119 9.72 -7.27 -2.93
CA ALA A 119 8.42 -7.35 -3.60
C ALA A 119 7.24 -6.73 -2.82
N PRO A 120 7.13 -6.86 -1.48
CA PRO A 120 6.07 -6.18 -0.73
C PRO A 120 6.19 -4.66 -0.74
N PHE A 121 7.36 -4.07 -1.04
CA PHE A 121 7.62 -2.63 -0.90
C PHE A 121 7.98 -1.93 -2.21
N ALA A 122 8.38 -2.68 -3.22
CA ALA A 122 8.81 -2.16 -4.51
C ALA A 122 8.45 -3.14 -5.63
N THR A 123 8.06 -2.58 -6.78
CA THR A 123 7.83 -3.34 -8.00
C THR A 123 9.10 -3.43 -8.82
N GLY A 124 9.47 -4.64 -9.25
CA GLY A 124 10.55 -4.88 -10.21
C GLY A 124 10.04 -5.62 -11.44
N PRO A 125 10.67 -5.42 -12.61
CA PRO A 125 10.27 -6.13 -13.82
C PRO A 125 10.65 -7.61 -13.73
N ALA A 126 9.74 -8.50 -14.12
CA ALA A 126 10.02 -9.95 -14.16
C ALA A 126 11.12 -10.29 -15.18
N ILE A 127 11.21 -9.53 -16.28
CA ILE A 127 12.27 -9.58 -17.27
C ILE A 127 12.84 -8.17 -17.39
N ARG A 128 14.13 -7.97 -17.16
CA ARG A 128 14.71 -6.62 -17.24
C ARG A 128 14.85 -6.18 -18.70
N ASN A 129 14.15 -5.12 -19.11
CA ASN A 129 14.26 -4.51 -20.44
C ASN A 129 13.97 -3.01 -20.38
N ASN A 130 14.98 -2.16 -20.42
CA ASN A 130 14.81 -0.71 -20.26
C ASN A 130 14.03 -0.01 -21.41
N ILE A 131 13.70 -0.72 -22.50
CA ILE A 131 12.92 -0.16 -23.62
C ILE A 131 11.43 -0.43 -23.41
N SER A 132 11.07 -1.64 -22.97
CA SER A 132 9.67 -2.04 -22.81
C SER A 132 9.19 -2.09 -21.35
N ASN A 133 10.12 -2.08 -20.38
CA ASN A 133 9.89 -2.35 -18.95
C ASN A 133 10.57 -1.33 -18.03
#